data_AF-A0A956K7I6-F1
#
_entry.id   AF-A0A956K7I6-F1
#
_cell.length_a   1.000
_cell.length_b   1.000
_cell.length_c   1.000
_cell.angle_alpha   90.00
_cell.angle_beta   90.00
_cell.angle_gamma   90.00
#
_symmetry.space_group_name_H-M   'P 1'
#
loop_
_entity.id
_entity.type
_entity.pdbx_description
1 polymer ?
#
loop_
_entity_poly.entity_id
_entity_poly.type
_entity_poly.pdbx_seq_one_letter_code
_entity_poly.pdbx_strand_id
1 'polypeptide(L)'
;MPDFVANRMGIVNCANEQYGNLPHDPAIERHFSRDWDNAVFVITKRILALAASEGITTSDAANRLADEACQVPHPIWGHRSRAIAEGLVADGWGRG
;
A
#
# COMPACT_ATOMS: atom_id res chain seq x y z
N MET A 1 -7.84 -12.28 -11.19
CA MET A 1 -7.13 -11.22 -10.43
C MET A 1 -5.63 -11.44 -10.61
N PRO A 2 -4.87 -10.41 -11.01
CA PRO A 2 -3.42 -10.54 -11.16
C PRO A 2 -2.71 -10.80 -9.84
N ASP A 3 -1.55 -11.45 -9.94
CA ASP A 3 -0.70 -11.84 -8.82
C ASP A 3 -0.19 -10.63 -8.02
N PHE A 4 0.22 -9.54 -8.67
CA PHE A 4 0.70 -8.34 -7.98
C PHE A 4 -0.40 -7.62 -7.16
N VAL A 5 -1.67 -7.87 -7.46
CA VAL A 5 -2.81 -7.40 -6.65
C VAL A 5 -3.05 -8.36 -5.49
N ALA A 6 -3.04 -9.66 -5.74
CA ALA A 6 -3.25 -10.68 -4.72
C ALA A 6 -2.11 -10.70 -3.67
N ASN A 7 -0.88 -10.52 -4.13
CA ASN A 7 0.35 -10.53 -3.32
C ASN A 7 0.79 -9.11 -2.89
N ARG A 8 -0.10 -8.12 -3.01
CA ARG A 8 0.22 -6.69 -2.84
C ARG A 8 0.96 -6.37 -1.53
N MET A 9 0.57 -7.01 -0.42
CA MET A 9 1.17 -6.69 0.88
C MET A 9 2.65 -7.09 0.98
N GLY A 10 3.09 -8.13 0.25
CA GLY A 10 4.51 -8.46 0.17
C GLY A 10 5.30 -7.36 -0.53
N ILE A 11 4.78 -6.84 -1.64
CA ILE A 11 5.37 -5.75 -2.41
C ILE A 11 5.39 -4.45 -1.59
N VAL A 12 4.28 -4.12 -0.92
CA VAL A 12 4.17 -2.90 -0.10
C VAL A 12 5.18 -2.94 1.05
N ASN A 13 5.32 -4.08 1.74
CA ASN A 13 6.29 -4.20 2.83
C ASN A 13 7.73 -3.99 2.35
N CYS A 14 8.15 -4.69 1.30
CA CYS A 14 9.54 -4.59 0.82
C CYS A 14 9.84 -3.22 0.20
N ALA A 15 8.88 -2.61 -0.52
CA ALA A 15 9.05 -1.25 -1.06
C ALA A 15 9.18 -0.20 0.05
N ASN A 16 8.53 -0.43 1.20
CA ASN A 16 8.55 0.49 2.33
C ASN A 16 9.73 0.25 3.30
N GLU A 17 10.42 -0.88 3.20
CA GLU A 17 11.51 -1.27 4.09
C GLU A 17 12.64 -0.23 4.14
N GLN A 18 12.98 0.37 2.99
CA GLN A 18 14.03 1.39 2.89
C GLN A 18 13.78 2.65 3.72
N TYR A 19 12.54 2.87 4.18
CA TYR A 19 12.16 4.02 5.00
C TYR A 19 11.99 3.66 6.48
N GLY A 20 12.49 2.48 6.88
CA GLY A 20 12.47 1.97 8.25
C GLY A 20 11.13 1.33 8.63
N ASN A 21 11.17 0.59 9.74
CA ASN A 21 10.04 -0.17 10.26
C ASN A 21 9.39 0.55 11.45
N LEU A 22 8.06 0.51 11.50
CA LEU A 22 7.26 1.04 12.60
C LEU A 22 6.21 -0.03 12.97
N PRO A 23 6.07 -0.42 14.26
CA PRO A 23 4.94 -1.22 14.69
C PRO A 23 3.63 -0.48 14.37
N HIS A 24 2.64 -1.21 13.85
CA HIS A 24 1.36 -0.62 13.46
C HIS A 24 1.48 0.55 12.48
N ASP A 25 2.38 0.43 11.49
CA ASP A 25 2.67 1.49 10.54
C ASP A 25 1.40 1.94 9.79
N PRO A 26 0.94 3.19 9.96
CA PRO A 26 -0.25 3.70 9.26
C PRO A 26 -0.11 3.67 7.73
N ALA A 27 1.12 3.77 7.20
CA ALA A 27 1.38 3.68 5.77
C ALA A 27 1.14 2.26 5.23
N ILE A 28 1.27 1.23 6.07
CA ILE A 28 1.01 -0.17 5.73
C ILE A 28 -0.44 -0.55 6.07
N GLU A 29 -0.89 -0.27 7.30
CA GLU A 29 -2.18 -0.75 7.80
C GLU A 29 -3.38 -0.17 7.03
N ARG A 30 -3.24 1.05 6.48
CA ARG A 30 -4.27 1.66 5.62
C ARG A 30 -4.63 0.78 4.41
N HIS A 31 -3.74 -0.09 3.95
CA HIS A 31 -4.03 -1.03 2.85
C HIS A 31 -5.08 -2.08 3.21
N PHE A 32 -5.30 -2.34 4.51
CA PHE A 32 -6.34 -3.24 5.02
C PHE A 32 -7.70 -2.55 5.23
N SER A 33 -7.75 -1.22 5.11
CA SER A 33 -9.00 -0.47 5.27
C SER A 33 -10.00 -0.72 4.13
N ARG A 34 -11.22 -0.22 4.30
CA ARG A 34 -12.25 -0.21 3.24
C ARG A 34 -12.51 1.17 2.64
N ASP A 35 -11.92 2.20 3.22
CA ASP A 35 -12.27 3.60 2.94
C ASP A 35 -11.18 4.33 2.15
N TRP A 36 -9.95 3.83 2.15
CA TRP A 36 -8.88 4.44 1.35
C TRP A 36 -8.90 3.90 -0.08
N ASP A 37 -8.86 4.80 -1.06
CA ASP A 37 -8.92 4.48 -2.50
C ASP A 37 -7.93 3.41 -2.97
N ASN A 38 -6.74 3.35 -2.37
CA ASN A 38 -5.68 2.39 -2.72
C ASN A 38 -5.61 1.18 -1.78
N ALA A 39 -6.58 1.03 -0.88
CA ALA A 39 -6.70 -0.17 -0.06
C ALA A 39 -6.98 -1.40 -0.95
N VAL A 40 -6.51 -2.57 -0.51
CA VAL A 40 -6.61 -3.83 -1.29
C VAL A 40 -8.05 -4.09 -1.69
N PHE A 41 -8.99 -3.91 -0.75
CA PHE A 41 -10.42 -4.10 -0.99
C PHE A 41 -10.96 -3.17 -2.09
N VAL A 42 -10.64 -1.88 -2.02
CA VAL A 42 -11.16 -0.85 -2.93
C VAL A 42 -10.61 -1.03 -4.33
N ILE A 43 -9.29 -1.22 -4.46
CA ILE A 43 -8.64 -1.46 -5.76
C ILE A 43 -9.15 -2.75 -6.40
N THR A 44 -9.30 -3.82 -5.62
CA THR A 44 -9.88 -5.09 -6.12
C THR A 44 -11.27 -4.86 -6.70
N LYS A 45 -12.14 -4.11 -6.00
CA LYS A 45 -13.47 -3.76 -6.52
C LYS A 45 -13.40 -2.92 -7.79
N ARG A 46 -12.51 -1.92 -7.85
CA ARG A 46 -12.33 -1.06 -9.03
C ARG A 46 -11.88 -1.87 -10.25
N ILE A 47 -10.94 -2.79 -10.08
CA ILE A 47 -10.47 -3.69 -11.15
C ILE A 47 -11.63 -4.54 -11.68
N LEU A 48 -12.39 -5.18 -10.78
CA LEU A 48 -13.52 -6.02 -11.17
C LEU A 48 -14.62 -5.22 -11.89
N ALA A 49 -14.94 -4.03 -11.38
CA ALA A 49 -15.94 -3.16 -11.98
C ALA A 49 -15.50 -2.68 -13.37
N LEU A 50 -14.26 -2.23 -13.52
CA LEU A 50 -13.70 -1.77 -14.79
C LEU A 50 -13.69 -2.90 -15.84
N ALA A 51 -13.17 -4.07 -15.46
CA ALA A 51 -13.15 -5.26 -16.31
C ALA A 51 -14.55 -5.65 -16.79
N ALA A 52 -15.55 -5.64 -15.88
CA ALA A 52 -16.94 -5.94 -16.23
C ALA A 52 -17.56 -4.86 -17.15
N SER A 53 -17.30 -3.58 -16.89
CA SER A 53 -17.90 -2.48 -17.65
C SER A 53 -17.34 -2.35 -19.07
N GLU A 54 -16.07 -2.67 -19.28
CA GLU A 54 -15.38 -2.53 -20.57
C GLU A 54 -15.22 -3.85 -21.33
N GLY A 55 -15.58 -4.98 -20.72
CA GLY A 55 -15.42 -6.30 -21.34
C GLY A 55 -13.96 -6.71 -21.52
N ILE A 56 -13.06 -6.24 -20.64
CA ILE A 56 -11.63 -6.55 -20.66
C ILE A 56 -11.24 -7.51 -19.53
N THR A 57 -10.03 -8.07 -19.58
CA THR A 57 -9.57 -8.96 -18.50
C THR A 57 -9.26 -8.17 -17.23
N THR A 58 -9.30 -8.84 -16.06
CA THR A 58 -8.84 -8.21 -14.81
C THR A 58 -7.37 -7.82 -14.85
N SER A 59 -6.57 -8.44 -15.72
CA SER A 59 -5.16 -8.10 -15.90
C SER A 59 -5.01 -6.78 -16.64
N ASP A 60 -5.75 -6.60 -17.74
CA ASP A 60 -5.74 -5.34 -18.50
C ASP A 60 -6.26 -4.17 -17.65
N ALA A 61 -7.37 -4.40 -16.93
CA ALA A 61 -7.94 -3.41 -16.01
C ALA A 61 -6.95 -3.02 -14.89
N ALA A 62 -6.24 -3.99 -14.30
CA ALA A 62 -5.26 -3.72 -13.26
C ALA A 62 -4.03 -2.98 -13.79
N ASN A 63 -3.52 -3.35 -14.97
CA ASN A 63 -2.39 -2.66 -15.60
C ASN A 63 -2.74 -1.21 -15.93
N ARG A 64 -3.94 -0.94 -16.48
CA ARG A 64 -4.39 0.43 -16.74
C ARG A 64 -4.41 1.29 -15.47
N LEU A 65 -4.99 0.78 -14.38
CA LEU A 65 -5.02 1.48 -13.10
C LEU A 65 -3.62 1.68 -12.51
N ALA A 66 -2.71 0.73 -12.72
CA ALA A 66 -1.32 0.84 -12.30
C ALA A 66 -0.56 1.91 -13.11
N ASP A 67 -0.74 1.96 -14.43
CA ASP A 67 -0.14 2.95 -15.31
C ASP A 67 -0.57 4.38 -14.94
N GLU A 68 -1.85 4.57 -14.61
CA GLU A 68 -2.39 5.82 -14.08
C GLU A 68 -1.74 6.19 -12.74
N ALA A 69 -1.61 5.23 -11.82
CA ALA A 69 -1.00 5.45 -10.51
C ALA A 69 0.49 5.83 -10.61
N CYS A 70 1.22 5.29 -11.61
CA CYS A 70 2.62 5.63 -11.86
C CYS A 70 2.83 7.10 -12.27
N GLN A 71 1.78 7.81 -12.72
CA GLN A 71 1.84 9.24 -13.02
C GLN A 71 1.69 10.12 -11.78
N VAL A 72 1.35 9.54 -10.62
CA VAL A 72 1.23 10.27 -9.36
C VAL A 72 2.59 10.28 -8.65
N PRO A 73 3.14 11.44 -8.28
CA PRO A 73 4.40 11.52 -7.54
C PRO A 73 4.34 10.71 -6.24
N HIS A 74 5.45 10.07 -5.90
CA HIS A 74 5.56 9.37 -4.62
C HIS A 74 5.40 10.36 -3.46
N PRO A 75 4.60 10.03 -2.42
CA PRO A 75 4.40 10.92 -1.29
C PRO A 75 5.68 11.13 -0.49
N ILE A 76 5.88 12.35 0.03
CA ILE A 76 6.94 12.63 1.01
C ILE A 76 6.44 12.17 2.39
N TRP A 77 7.21 11.34 3.09
CA TRP A 77 6.85 10.83 4.41
C TRP A 77 7.38 11.76 5.50
N GLY A 78 6.61 12.82 5.76
CA GLY A 78 6.90 13.79 6.81
C GLY A 78 7.05 13.11 8.18
N HIS A 79 8.07 13.54 8.94
CA HIS A 79 8.34 13.07 10.31
C HIS A 79 8.57 11.57 10.47
N ARG A 80 8.86 10.82 9.38
CA ARG A 80 9.07 9.37 9.44
C ARG A 80 10.14 8.97 10.46
N SER A 81 11.31 9.60 10.43
CA SER A 81 12.40 9.31 11.36
C SER A 81 12.00 9.56 12.82
N ARG A 82 11.18 10.59 13.06
CA ARG A 82 10.66 10.89 14.41
C ARG A 82 9.70 9.80 14.88
N ALA A 83 8.77 9.38 14.02
CA ALA A 83 7.83 8.29 14.35
C ALA A 83 8.57 6.98 14.67
N ILE A 84 9.61 6.65 13.92
CA ILE A 84 10.45 5.47 14.20
C ILE A 84 11.15 5.60 15.56
N ALA A 85 11.76 6.76 15.84
CA ALA A 85 12.42 6.99 17.12
C ALA A 85 11.43 6.89 18.31
N GLU A 86 10.24 7.47 18.16
CA GLU A 86 9.16 7.38 19.15
C GLU A 86 8.69 5.93 19.34
N GLY A 87 8.53 5.17 18.25
CA GLY A 87 8.18 3.75 18.29
C GLY A 87 9.22 2.90 19.02
N LEU A 88 10.51 3.08 18.72
CA LEU A 88 11.60 2.36 19.40
C LEU A 88 11.64 2.66 20.91
N VAL A 89 11.40 3.91 21.30
CA VAL A 89 11.34 4.31 22.72
C VAL A 89 10.12 3.69 23.41
N ALA A 90 8.96 3.68 22.75
CA ALA A 90 7.73 3.08 23.26
C ALA A 90 7.85 1.56 23.43
N ASP A 91 8.49 0.87 22.49
CA ASP A 91 8.76 -0.56 22.52
C ASP A 91 9.84 -0.95 23.54
N GLY A 92 10.48 0.02 24.19
CA GLY A 92 11.49 -0.22 25.22
C GLY A 92 12.84 -0.68 24.66
N TRP A 93 13.14 -0.38 23.40
CA TRP A 93 14.40 -0.77 22.74
C TRP A 93 15.66 -0.36 23.53
N GLY A 94 15.60 0.75 24.28
CA GLY A 94 16.69 1.22 25.14
C GLY A 94 16.72 0.63 26.56
N ARG A 95 15.89 -0.37 26.88
CA ARG A 95 15.71 -0.90 28.25
C ARG A 95 16.47 -2.20 28.55
N GLY A 96 17.21 -2.77 27.59
CA GLY A 96 18.07 -3.94 27.82
C GLY A 96 18.34 -4.75 26.56
#